data_AF-A0A059LK37-F1
#
_entry.id   AF-A0A059LK37-F1
#
_cell.length_a   1.000
_cell.length_b   1.000
_cell.length_c   1.000
_cell.angle_alpha   90.00
_cell.angle_beta   90.00
_cell.angle_gamma   90.00
#
_symmetry.space_group_name_H-M   'P 1'
#
loop_
_entity.id
_entity.type
_entity.pdbx_description
1 polymer ?
#
loop_
_entity_poly.entity_id
_entity_poly.type
_entity_poly.pdbx_seq_one_letter_code
_entity_poly.pdbx_strand_id
1 'polypeptide(L)'
;MTHEELLTAFPTSELPVPAPALQRCLASYESRDAPFFRSGHNYEMQYAQLYFFRLQLMRPRAVAAASRLWPGTPILSVMSAPEEGEVAVAGTLYKEQRLKPTILDEYLEDDVVQSSLGRARFVSGDDRLVLEDESARIALSRESTGLDAGACVSGIVVALRGVVQANGELLVTHACFAGTPSDAGSSPVP
;
A
#
# COMPACT_ATOMS: atom_id res chain seq x y z
N MET A 1 51.68 -11.48 -49.94
CA MET A 1 51.29 -10.35 -49.10
C MET A 1 51.93 -10.57 -47.74
N THR A 2 52.99 -9.82 -47.43
CA THR A 2 53.83 -9.99 -46.24
C THR A 2 53.24 -9.24 -45.05
N HIS A 3 53.51 -9.70 -43.82
CA HIS A 3 53.01 -9.10 -42.57
C HIS A 3 53.32 -7.59 -42.43
N GLU A 4 54.39 -7.12 -43.08
CA GLU A 4 54.79 -5.71 -43.15
C GLU A 4 53.85 -4.84 -44.00
N GLU A 5 53.17 -5.41 -44.99
CA GLU A 5 52.25 -4.67 -45.88
C GLU A 5 50.91 -4.34 -45.18
N LEU A 6 50.57 -5.05 -44.10
CA LEU A 6 49.37 -4.77 -43.28
C LEU A 6 49.55 -3.60 -42.29
N LEU A 7 50.79 -3.13 -42.09
CA LEU A 7 51.13 -2.07 -41.12
C LEU A 7 51.39 -0.70 -41.78
N THR A 8 51.40 -0.61 -43.11
CA THR A 8 51.63 0.65 -43.82
C THR A 8 50.31 1.39 -44.05
N ALA A 9 50.11 2.39 -43.18
CA ALA A 9 49.28 3.59 -43.33
C ALA A 9 48.00 3.46 -44.17
N PHE A 10 46.86 3.32 -43.49
CA PHE A 10 45.60 3.85 -44.03
C PHE A 10 45.83 5.30 -44.49
N PRO A 11 45.32 5.72 -45.66
CA PRO A 11 45.28 7.14 -45.97
C PRO A 11 44.61 7.82 -44.79
N THR A 12 45.18 8.92 -44.31
CA THR A 12 44.65 9.74 -43.22
C THR A 12 43.28 10.28 -43.63
N SER A 13 42.26 9.44 -43.60
CA SER A 13 40.87 9.84 -43.49
C SER A 13 40.86 10.65 -42.22
N GLU A 14 40.58 11.95 -42.36
CA GLU A 14 40.36 12.87 -41.26
C GLU A 14 39.69 12.10 -40.11
N LEU A 15 40.37 12.03 -38.96
CA LEU A 15 39.73 11.53 -37.74
C LEU A 15 38.42 12.31 -37.62
N PRO A 16 37.26 11.66 -37.40
CA PRO A 16 36.01 12.38 -37.22
C PRO A 16 36.27 13.44 -36.15
N VAL A 17 36.10 14.72 -36.52
CA VAL A 17 36.25 15.85 -35.59
C VAL A 17 35.56 15.43 -34.29
N PRO A 18 36.23 15.43 -33.13
CA PRO A 18 35.59 14.99 -31.89
C PRO A 18 34.34 15.85 -31.73
N ALA A 19 33.17 15.20 -31.77
CA ALA A 19 31.90 15.88 -31.59
C ALA A 19 32.02 16.72 -30.29
N PRO A 20 31.55 17.98 -30.28
CA PRO A 20 31.67 18.81 -29.09
C PRO A 20 31.11 18.04 -27.91
N ALA A 21 31.89 17.96 -26.83
CA ALA A 21 31.50 17.23 -25.64
C ALA A 21 30.16 17.80 -25.14
N LEU A 22 29.09 17.02 -25.27
CA LEU A 22 27.76 17.43 -24.82
C LEU A 22 27.81 17.54 -23.30
N GLN A 23 27.76 18.77 -22.79
CA GLN A 23 27.69 19.01 -21.36
C GLN A 23 26.25 18.85 -20.89
N ARG A 24 26.03 17.97 -19.91
CA ARG A 24 24.72 17.78 -19.30
C ARG A 24 24.31 19.08 -18.58
N CYS A 25 23.15 19.63 -18.96
CA CYS A 25 22.55 20.73 -18.22
C CYS A 25 22.19 20.29 -16.80
N LEU A 26 22.51 21.11 -15.80
CA LEU A 26 22.13 20.89 -14.42
C LEU A 26 20.75 21.49 -14.15
N ALA A 27 19.90 20.75 -13.45
CA ALA A 27 18.62 21.23 -12.95
C ALA A 27 18.74 21.62 -11.47
N SER A 28 17.91 22.56 -11.02
CA SER A 28 17.78 22.88 -9.60
C SER A 28 17.21 21.67 -8.85
N TYR A 29 17.88 21.27 -7.78
CA TYR A 29 17.46 20.18 -6.90
C TYR A 29 17.58 20.62 -5.44
N GLU A 30 16.57 20.31 -4.64
CA GLU A 30 16.56 20.50 -3.19
C GLU A 30 16.16 19.16 -2.54
N SER A 31 16.99 18.65 -1.63
CA SER A 31 16.65 17.44 -0.88
C SER A 31 15.60 17.74 0.19
N ARG A 32 14.54 16.93 0.26
CA ARG A 32 13.46 17.05 1.25
C ARG A 32 13.30 15.77 2.09
N ASP A 33 14.41 15.06 2.26
CA ASP A 33 14.49 13.78 2.96
C ASP A 33 14.70 13.90 4.48
N ALA A 34 14.85 15.11 5.00
CA ALA A 34 15.04 15.38 6.42
C ALA A 34 14.04 14.65 7.36
N PRO A 35 12.74 14.50 7.03
CA PRO A 35 11.80 13.73 7.88
C PRO A 35 12.11 12.23 7.99
N PHE A 36 12.87 11.67 7.05
CA PHE A 36 13.27 10.26 7.04
C PHE A 36 14.61 10.04 7.76
N PHE A 37 15.36 11.10 8.06
CA PHE A 37 16.58 11.01 8.83
C PHE A 37 16.27 10.84 10.33
N ARG A 38 16.85 9.80 10.94
CA ARG A 38 16.67 9.51 12.37
C ARG A 38 18.03 9.50 13.05
N SER A 39 18.27 10.45 13.95
CA SER A 39 19.47 10.45 14.79
C SER A 39 19.23 9.58 16.03
N GLY A 40 19.86 8.41 16.09
CA GLY A 40 19.69 7.45 17.18
C GLY A 40 18.53 6.48 16.96
N HIS A 41 18.65 5.30 17.55
CA HIS A 41 17.67 4.22 17.42
C HIS A 41 17.13 3.87 18.80
N ASN A 42 15.80 3.84 18.94
CA ASN A 42 15.11 3.30 20.10
C ASN A 42 14.28 2.11 19.63
N TYR A 43 14.61 0.92 20.11
CA TYR A 43 13.97 -0.36 19.75
C TYR A 43 13.02 -0.89 20.83
N GLU A 44 12.79 -0.13 21.91
CA GLU A 44 11.91 -0.53 23.01
C GLU A 44 10.42 -0.30 22.68
N MET A 45 10.14 0.53 21.68
CA MET A 45 8.77 0.90 21.29
C MET A 45 8.07 -0.23 20.53
N GLN A 46 6.80 -0.46 20.88
CA GLN A 46 5.94 -1.42 20.18
C GLN A 46 5.31 -0.83 18.90
N TYR A 47 5.01 -1.68 17.92
CA TYR A 47 4.43 -1.27 16.63
C TYR A 47 3.00 -0.72 16.72
N ALA A 48 2.29 -0.89 17.84
CA ALA A 48 0.91 -0.43 18.00
C ALA A 48 0.75 1.07 17.71
N GLN A 49 1.72 1.89 18.14
CA GLN A 49 1.67 3.34 17.93
C GLN A 49 1.72 3.72 16.44
N LEU A 50 2.44 2.95 15.61
CA LEU A 50 2.50 3.18 14.16
C LEU A 50 1.11 3.06 13.51
N TYR A 51 0.36 2.01 13.87
CA TYR A 51 -0.98 1.78 13.34
C TYR A 51 -1.99 2.80 13.88
N PHE A 52 -1.88 3.14 15.17
CA PHE A 52 -2.70 4.18 15.79
C PHE A 52 -2.55 5.53 15.07
N PHE A 53 -1.31 6.02 14.91
CA PHE A 53 -1.06 7.28 14.20
C PHE A 53 -1.49 7.22 12.73
N ARG A 54 -1.27 6.09 12.05
CA ARG A 54 -1.71 5.92 10.66
C ARG A 54 -3.22 6.06 10.53
N LEU A 55 -3.98 5.38 11.39
CA LEU A 55 -5.44 5.46 11.39
C LEU A 55 -5.91 6.88 11.72
N GLN A 56 -5.38 7.50 12.77
CA GLN A 56 -5.73 8.87 13.15
C GLN A 56 -5.49 9.90 12.02
N LEU A 57 -4.37 9.80 11.31
CA LEU A 57 -4.03 10.73 10.22
C LEU A 57 -4.83 10.49 8.94
N MET A 58 -5.10 9.22 8.61
CA MET A 58 -5.70 8.86 7.31
C MET A 58 -7.23 8.73 7.36
N ARG A 59 -7.82 8.40 8.52
CA ARG A 59 -9.27 8.26 8.67
C ARG A 59 -10.04 9.50 8.25
N PRO A 60 -9.67 10.74 8.65
CA PRO A 60 -10.40 11.93 8.22
C PRO A 60 -10.43 12.10 6.70
N ARG A 61 -9.37 11.68 6.00
CA ARG A 61 -9.29 11.75 4.53
C ARG A 61 -10.19 10.71 3.88
N ALA A 62 -10.15 9.46 4.36
CA ALA A 62 -11.03 8.39 3.87
C ALA A 62 -12.51 8.71 4.12
N VAL A 63 -12.84 9.21 5.33
CA VAL A 63 -14.20 9.67 5.68
C VAL A 63 -14.64 10.80 4.77
N ALA A 64 -13.82 11.84 4.58
CA ALA A 64 -14.17 12.96 3.70
C ALA A 64 -14.39 12.52 2.24
N ALA A 65 -13.59 11.58 1.74
CA ALA A 65 -13.79 11.00 0.41
C ALA A 65 -15.09 10.20 0.33
N ALA A 66 -15.36 9.36 1.33
CA ALA A 66 -16.57 8.55 1.40
C ALA A 66 -17.83 9.42 1.53
N SER A 67 -17.83 10.47 2.36
CA SER A 67 -18.96 11.39 2.51
C SER A 67 -19.30 12.12 1.21
N ARG A 68 -18.29 12.42 0.37
CA ARG A 68 -18.52 12.98 -0.97
C ARG A 68 -19.09 11.95 -1.93
N LEU A 69 -18.61 10.71 -1.86
CA LEU A 69 -19.01 9.64 -2.78
C LEU A 69 -20.39 9.04 -2.44
N TRP A 70 -20.72 8.99 -1.15
CA TRP A 70 -21.94 8.37 -0.62
C TRP A 70 -22.70 9.37 0.26
N PRO A 71 -23.26 10.45 -0.33
CA PRO A 71 -24.03 11.43 0.43
C PRO A 71 -25.24 10.76 1.08
N GLY A 72 -25.43 10.98 2.37
CA GLY A 72 -26.54 10.42 3.16
C GLY A 72 -26.28 9.04 3.75
N THR A 73 -25.18 8.36 3.41
CA THR A 73 -24.80 7.11 4.08
C THR A 73 -24.10 7.42 5.41
N PRO A 74 -24.61 6.92 6.56
CA PRO A 74 -23.96 7.15 7.85
C PRO A 74 -22.60 6.44 7.91
N ILE A 75 -21.58 7.15 8.38
CA ILE A 75 -20.25 6.60 8.61
C ILE A 75 -20.07 6.39 10.11
N LEU A 76 -19.97 5.15 10.55
CA LEU A 76 -19.97 4.75 11.96
C LEU A 76 -18.65 4.10 12.36
N SER A 77 -18.44 3.92 13.67
CA SER A 77 -17.41 3.01 14.17
C SER A 77 -17.83 1.56 13.97
N VAL A 78 -16.85 0.65 13.99
CA VAL A 78 -17.11 -0.80 13.83
C VAL A 78 -18.13 -1.28 14.87
N MET A 79 -17.97 -0.90 16.14
CA MET A 79 -18.86 -1.34 17.23
C MET A 79 -20.28 -0.77 17.14
N SER A 80 -20.46 0.38 16.48
CA SER A 80 -21.77 1.05 16.37
C SER A 80 -22.50 0.73 15.06
N ALA A 81 -21.93 -0.10 14.19
CA ALA A 81 -22.58 -0.53 12.96
C ALA A 81 -23.74 -1.48 13.28
N PRO A 82 -25.00 -1.13 12.94
CA PRO A 82 -26.15 -1.99 13.19
C PRO A 82 -26.20 -3.15 12.19
N GLU A 83 -26.84 -4.26 12.58
CA GLU A 83 -27.18 -5.39 11.70
C GLU A 83 -28.28 -5.04 10.67
N GLU A 84 -28.93 -3.88 10.83
CA GLU A 84 -29.99 -3.41 9.96
C GLU A 84 -29.57 -2.15 9.20
N GLY A 85 -29.75 -2.17 7.88
CA GLY A 85 -29.49 -1.03 7.01
C GLY A 85 -28.07 -1.00 6.45
N GLU A 86 -27.88 -0.14 5.46
CA GLU A 86 -26.59 0.05 4.81
C GLU A 86 -25.83 1.20 5.47
N VAL A 87 -24.60 0.93 5.90
CA VAL A 87 -23.74 1.89 6.57
C VAL A 87 -22.36 1.89 5.93
N ALA A 88 -21.54 2.86 6.30
CA ALA A 88 -20.12 2.84 6.00
C ALA A 88 -19.29 2.82 7.29
N VAL A 89 -18.15 2.15 7.25
CA VAL A 89 -17.19 2.09 8.37
C VAL A 89 -15.81 2.41 7.83
N ALA A 90 -15.04 3.24 8.55
CA ALA A 90 -13.69 3.62 8.16
C ALA A 90 -12.68 3.05 9.17
N GLY A 91 -11.70 2.30 8.67
CA GLY A 91 -10.73 1.59 9.51
C GLY A 91 -9.49 1.16 8.73
N THR A 92 -8.61 0.43 9.41
CA THR A 92 -7.42 -0.20 8.86
C THR A 92 -7.77 -1.61 8.38
N LEU A 93 -7.46 -1.90 7.12
CA LEU A 93 -7.60 -3.24 6.56
C LEU A 93 -6.48 -4.14 7.06
N TYR A 94 -6.83 -5.30 7.60
CA TYR A 94 -5.92 -6.40 7.87
C TYR A 94 -6.23 -7.56 6.92
N LYS A 95 -5.22 -8.05 6.22
CA LYS A 95 -5.33 -9.25 5.38
C LYS A 95 -4.72 -10.43 6.12
N GLU A 96 -5.57 -11.37 6.49
CA GLU A 96 -5.16 -12.67 7.00
C GLU A 96 -4.79 -13.56 5.81
N GLN A 97 -3.50 -13.81 5.67
CA GLN A 97 -2.94 -14.55 4.55
C GLN A 97 -2.67 -15.99 4.93
N ARG A 98 -3.34 -16.94 4.26
CA ARG A 98 -3.23 -18.38 4.61
C ARG A 98 -1.80 -18.91 4.44
N LEU A 99 -1.07 -18.35 3.47
CA LEU A 99 0.27 -18.80 3.10
C LEU A 99 1.38 -17.99 3.77
N LYS A 100 1.05 -16.95 4.56
CA LYS A 100 2.06 -16.13 5.22
C LYS A 100 2.72 -16.96 6.33
N PRO A 101 4.05 -17.09 6.33
CA PRO A 101 4.75 -17.84 7.36
C PRO A 101 4.56 -17.17 8.72
N THR A 102 4.46 -17.98 9.77
CA THR A 102 4.44 -17.48 11.14
C THR A 102 5.68 -17.94 11.88
N ILE A 103 6.25 -17.07 12.72
CA ILE A 103 7.43 -17.43 13.52
C ILE A 103 7.12 -18.55 14.51
N LEU A 104 5.83 -18.75 14.86
CA LEU A 104 5.41 -19.84 15.73
C LEU A 104 5.53 -21.20 15.04
N ASP A 105 5.27 -21.27 13.73
CA ASP A 105 5.43 -22.51 12.95
C ASP A 105 6.90 -22.96 12.88
N GLU A 106 7.85 -22.02 12.97
CA GLU A 106 9.30 -22.32 13.02
C GLU A 106 9.70 -23.11 14.26
N TYR A 107 9.01 -22.90 15.39
CA TYR A 107 9.29 -23.63 16.64
C TYR A 107 8.67 -25.03 16.68
N LEU A 108 7.76 -25.35 15.75
CA LEU A 108 7.03 -26.61 15.76
C LEU A 108 7.71 -27.72 14.92
N GLU A 109 8.95 -27.50 14.46
CA GLU A 109 9.69 -28.41 13.56
C GLU A 109 8.87 -28.85 12.33
N ASP A 110 7.96 -27.98 11.86
CA ASP A 110 7.02 -28.32 10.79
C ASP A 110 7.69 -28.10 9.42
N ASP A 111 7.74 -29.15 8.59
CA ASP A 111 8.35 -29.15 7.23
C ASP A 111 7.78 -28.04 6.32
N VAL A 112 6.60 -27.50 6.67
CA VAL A 112 5.90 -26.41 5.99
C VAL A 112 6.74 -25.12 5.93
N VAL A 113 7.51 -24.82 6.97
CA VAL A 113 8.34 -23.61 7.04
C VAL A 113 9.41 -23.62 5.94
N GLN A 114 10.11 -24.73 5.75
CA GLN A 114 11.15 -24.82 4.73
C GLN A 114 10.61 -24.64 3.31
N SER A 115 9.39 -25.14 3.05
CA SER A 115 8.72 -24.98 1.75
C SER A 115 8.25 -23.54 1.45
N SER A 116 8.02 -22.73 2.49
CA SER A 116 7.44 -21.38 2.35
C SER A 116 8.50 -20.27 2.20
N LEU A 117 9.73 -20.49 2.68
CA LEU A 117 10.84 -19.52 2.58
C LEU A 117 11.29 -19.20 1.14
N GLY A 118 10.94 -20.03 0.16
CA GLY A 118 11.24 -19.80 -1.27
C GLY A 118 10.12 -19.15 -2.08
N ARG A 119 9.00 -18.79 -1.47
CA ARG A 119 7.81 -18.33 -2.20
C ARG A 119 7.89 -16.84 -2.54
N ALA A 120 7.73 -16.49 -3.82
CA ALA A 120 7.72 -15.10 -4.28
C ALA A 120 6.44 -14.32 -3.91
N ARG A 121 5.33 -15.00 -3.61
CA ARG A 121 4.02 -14.40 -3.28
C ARG A 121 3.25 -15.21 -2.25
N PHE A 122 2.63 -14.56 -1.28
CA PHE A 122 1.84 -15.22 -0.23
C PHE A 122 0.32 -15.02 -0.39
N VAL A 123 -0.14 -14.67 -1.59
CA VAL A 123 -1.56 -14.49 -1.88
C VAL A 123 -2.24 -15.85 -2.09
N SER A 124 -3.38 -16.06 -1.46
CA SER A 124 -4.25 -17.22 -1.64
C SER A 124 -5.69 -16.79 -1.89
N GLY A 125 -6.47 -17.64 -2.59
CA GLY A 125 -7.93 -17.48 -2.66
C GLY A 125 -8.62 -17.66 -1.29
N ASP A 126 -7.91 -18.29 -0.35
CA ASP A 126 -8.38 -18.45 1.02
C ASP A 126 -8.14 -17.24 1.92
N ASP A 127 -7.41 -16.23 1.46
CA ASP A 127 -7.12 -15.03 2.24
C ASP A 127 -8.41 -14.33 2.70
N ARG A 128 -8.39 -13.80 3.92
CA ARG A 128 -9.52 -13.08 4.53
C ARG A 128 -9.16 -11.63 4.77
N LEU A 129 -10.16 -10.76 4.68
CA LEU A 129 -10.01 -9.36 5.05
C LEU A 129 -10.79 -9.09 6.33
N VAL A 130 -10.20 -8.26 7.18
CA VAL A 130 -10.78 -7.74 8.41
C VAL A 130 -10.60 -6.23 8.39
N LEU A 131 -11.62 -5.48 8.80
CA LEU A 131 -11.51 -4.04 9.03
C LEU A 131 -11.41 -3.80 10.54
N GLU A 132 -10.44 -2.99 10.95
CA GLU A 132 -10.20 -2.64 12.35
C GLU A 132 -10.26 -1.13 12.53
N ASP A 133 -11.01 -0.68 13.53
CA ASP A 133 -10.87 0.67 14.06
C ASP A 133 -10.44 0.62 15.53
N GLU A 134 -10.48 1.77 16.22
CA GLU A 134 -10.07 1.89 17.62
C GLU A 134 -11.06 1.19 18.58
N SER A 135 -12.26 0.85 18.10
CA SER A 135 -13.32 0.25 18.89
C SER A 135 -13.36 -1.28 18.78
N ALA A 136 -13.21 -1.83 17.57
CA ALA A 136 -13.38 -3.25 17.32
C ALA A 136 -12.83 -3.69 15.95
N ARG A 137 -12.94 -5.00 15.69
CA ARG A 137 -12.66 -5.63 14.40
C ARG A 137 -13.94 -6.22 13.82
N ILE A 138 -14.09 -6.13 12.51
CA ILE A 138 -15.18 -6.78 11.77
C ILE A 138 -14.61 -7.52 10.57
N ALA A 139 -14.94 -8.81 10.45
CA ALA A 139 -14.55 -9.61 9.30
C ALA A 139 -15.36 -9.20 8.07
N LEU A 140 -14.76 -9.26 6.90
CA LEU A 140 -15.46 -9.06 5.64
C LEU A 140 -15.98 -10.40 5.12
N SER A 141 -17.24 -10.40 4.72
CA SER A 141 -17.88 -11.57 4.11
C SER A 141 -17.19 -11.96 2.80
N ARG A 142 -17.08 -13.26 2.51
CA ARG A 142 -16.51 -13.75 1.22
C ARG A 142 -17.34 -13.32 0.01
N GLU A 143 -18.60 -13.01 0.24
CA GLU A 143 -19.55 -12.57 -0.79
C GLU A 143 -19.40 -11.07 -1.11
N SER A 144 -18.50 -10.37 -0.41
CA SER A 144 -18.22 -8.96 -0.66
C SER A 144 -17.75 -8.75 -2.09
N THR A 145 -18.37 -7.79 -2.78
CA THR A 145 -18.04 -7.42 -4.18
C THR A 145 -17.26 -6.11 -4.26
N GLY A 146 -17.26 -5.32 -3.19
CA GLY A 146 -16.58 -4.02 -3.17
C GLY A 146 -15.06 -4.10 -2.98
N LEU A 147 -14.50 -5.27 -2.69
CA LEU A 147 -13.06 -5.50 -2.52
C LEU A 147 -12.66 -6.91 -2.95
N ASP A 148 -11.51 -7.01 -3.61
CA ASP A 148 -10.82 -8.27 -3.86
C ASP A 148 -9.71 -8.46 -2.81
N ALA A 149 -9.76 -9.55 -2.05
CA ALA A 149 -8.71 -9.92 -1.11
C ALA A 149 -7.35 -10.08 -1.80
N GLY A 150 -7.30 -10.58 -3.04
CA GLY A 150 -6.09 -10.75 -3.83
C GLY A 150 -5.36 -9.44 -4.12
N ALA A 151 -6.12 -8.37 -4.40
CA ALA A 151 -5.62 -7.03 -4.69
C ALA A 151 -5.32 -6.17 -3.44
N CYS A 152 -5.76 -6.61 -2.26
CA CYS A 152 -5.59 -5.89 -1.00
C CYS A 152 -4.30 -6.25 -0.25
N VAL A 153 -3.82 -5.31 0.57
CA VAL A 153 -2.71 -5.49 1.51
C VAL A 153 -3.05 -4.94 2.88
N SER A 154 -2.40 -5.47 3.92
CA SER A 154 -2.60 -5.02 5.31
C SER A 154 -2.09 -3.59 5.53
N GLY A 155 -2.79 -2.85 6.39
CA GLY A 155 -2.39 -1.52 6.84
C GLY A 155 -2.94 -0.35 6.02
N ILE A 156 -3.80 -0.61 5.03
CA ILE A 156 -4.50 0.44 4.26
C ILE A 156 -5.64 0.99 5.12
N VAL A 157 -5.76 2.31 5.21
CA VAL A 157 -6.92 2.96 5.83
C VAL A 157 -7.95 3.26 4.74
N VAL A 158 -9.15 2.71 4.89
CA VAL A 158 -10.20 2.70 3.87
C VAL A 158 -11.58 2.86 4.52
N ALA A 159 -12.52 3.47 3.80
CA ALA A 159 -13.93 3.48 4.17
C ALA A 159 -14.68 2.46 3.32
N LEU A 160 -15.44 1.57 3.97
CA LEU A 160 -16.16 0.47 3.32
C LEU A 160 -17.65 0.63 3.58
N ARG A 161 -18.44 0.57 2.51
CA ARG A 161 -19.90 0.63 2.55
C ARG A 161 -20.47 -0.77 2.36
N GLY A 162 -21.47 -1.11 3.16
CA GLY A 162 -22.07 -2.43 3.16
C GLY A 162 -23.14 -2.61 4.23
N VAL A 163 -23.54 -3.86 4.41
CA VAL A 163 -24.53 -4.28 5.41
C VAL A 163 -23.86 -5.27 6.35
N VAL A 164 -24.02 -5.08 7.66
CA VAL A 164 -23.58 -6.06 8.65
C VAL A 164 -24.58 -7.22 8.63
N GLN A 165 -24.10 -8.42 8.36
CA GLN A 165 -24.91 -9.62 8.31
C GLN A 165 -25.14 -10.18 9.72
N ALA A 166 -26.16 -11.03 9.90
CA ALA A 166 -26.48 -11.65 11.19
C ALA A 166 -25.36 -12.53 11.78
N ASN A 167 -24.37 -12.91 10.98
CA ASN A 167 -23.16 -13.61 11.43
C ASN A 167 -22.07 -12.65 11.97
N GLY A 168 -22.33 -11.34 11.97
CA GLY A 168 -21.40 -10.30 12.38
C GLY A 168 -20.37 -9.89 11.32
N GLU A 169 -20.43 -10.45 10.11
CA GLU A 169 -19.55 -10.05 9.00
C GLU A 169 -20.11 -8.84 8.25
N LEU A 170 -19.23 -7.97 7.74
CA LEU A 170 -19.62 -6.89 6.85
C LEU A 170 -19.65 -7.40 5.41
N LEU A 171 -20.83 -7.39 4.79
CA LEU A 171 -20.98 -7.62 3.35
C LEU A 171 -20.70 -6.31 2.61
N VAL A 172 -19.48 -6.17 2.07
CA VAL A 172 -19.03 -4.92 1.45
C VAL A 172 -19.46 -4.84 -0.01
N THR A 173 -20.14 -3.76 -0.35
CA THR A 173 -20.57 -3.44 -1.72
C THR A 173 -19.63 -2.45 -2.39
N HIS A 174 -19.04 -1.51 -1.63
CA HIS A 174 -18.14 -0.49 -2.17
C HIS A 174 -16.99 -0.15 -1.21
N ALA A 175 -15.85 0.21 -1.79
CA ALA A 175 -14.70 0.74 -1.05
C ALA A 175 -14.37 2.17 -1.51
N CYS A 176 -13.96 3.01 -0.57
CA CYS A 176 -13.50 4.37 -0.82
C CYS A 176 -12.15 4.60 -0.12
N PHE A 177 -11.12 4.88 -0.92
CA PHE A 177 -9.77 5.19 -0.43
C PHE A 177 -9.60 6.70 -0.25
N ALA A 178 -8.60 7.11 0.54
CA ALA A 178 -8.31 8.52 0.82
C ALA A 178 -7.95 9.37 -0.42
N GLY A 179 -7.69 8.74 -1.56
CA GLY A 179 -7.32 9.41 -2.81
C GLY A 179 -5.91 10.00 -2.79
N THR A 180 -5.61 10.84 -3.78
CA THR A 180 -4.35 11.57 -3.84
C THR A 180 -4.38 12.75 -2.85
N PRO A 181 -3.22 13.13 -2.28
CA PRO A 181 -3.10 14.40 -1.58
C PRO A 181 -3.56 15.54 -2.50
N SER A 182 -4.21 16.56 -1.95
CA SER A 182 -4.48 17.79 -2.69
C SER A 182 -3.15 18.42 -3.12
N ASP A 183 -3.04 18.80 -4.39
CA ASP A 183 -1.89 19.56 -4.86
C ASP A 183 -1.77 20.83 -4.02
N ALA A 184 -0.60 21.07 -3.43
CA ALA A 184 -0.34 22.23 -2.58
C ALA A 184 -0.38 23.58 -3.34
N GLY A 185 -0.91 23.62 -4.57
CA GLY A 185 -0.98 24.79 -5.45
C GLY A 185 -2.28 24.98 -6.22
N SER A 186 -3.28 24.09 -6.12
CA SER A 186 -4.59 24.36 -6.74
C SER A 186 -5.42 25.22 -5.79
N SER A 187 -5.43 26.54 -6.02
CA SER A 187 -6.48 27.39 -5.47
C SER A 187 -7.84 26.83 -5.92
N PRO A 188 -8.91 26.87 -5.08
CA PRO A 188 -10.23 26.46 -5.54
C PRO A 188 -10.61 27.32 -6.75
N VAL A 189 -10.82 26.68 -7.91
CA VAL A 189 -11.31 27.35 -9.10
C VAL A 189 -12.75 27.81 -8.79
N PRO A 190 -13.08 29.09 -8.98
CA PRO A 190 -14.42 29.62 -8.74
C PRO A 190 -15.48 29.03 -9.68
#